data_AF-A0A126ZG39-F1
#
_entry.id   AF-A0A126ZG39-F1
#
_cell.length_a   1.000
_cell.length_b   1.000
_cell.length_c   1.000
_cell.angle_alpha   90.00
_cell.angle_beta   90.00
_cell.angle_gamma   90.00
#
_symmetry.space_group_name_H-M   'P 1'
#
loop_
_entity.id
_entity.type
_entity.pdbx_description
1 polymer ?
#
loop_
_entity_poly.entity_id
_entity_poly.type
_entity_poly.pdbx_seq_one_letter_code
_entity_poly.pdbx_strand_id
1 'polypeptide(L)'
;MALVKNAMSERSHATAAVPYFAPTEIGVLPPSMQEAELRNAEEIAYGNRVRAGVHAALASAAASLRVCEALMKDLSQMEYPERLRESQRCANEAQSSARLAEHSAAILEGRELPKVDAKTEIRKLTAAVYERFGQLTRKNP
;
A
#
# COMPACT_ATOMS: atom_id res chain seq x y z
N MET A 1 -17.85 16.79 -33.08
CA MET A 1 -16.43 17.12 -32.82
C MET A 1 -16.24 18.51 -32.18
N ALA A 2 -16.94 19.56 -32.60
CA ALA A 2 -16.80 20.91 -32.02
C ALA A 2 -17.33 21.05 -30.56
N LEU A 3 -18.42 20.35 -30.22
CA LEU A 3 -19.03 20.42 -28.89
C LEU A 3 -18.11 19.91 -27.76
N VAL A 4 -17.35 18.86 -28.05
CA VAL A 4 -16.40 18.25 -27.10
C VAL A 4 -15.19 19.16 -26.88
N LYS A 5 -14.69 19.81 -27.94
CA LYS A 5 -13.60 20.79 -27.82
C LYS A 5 -14.00 22.03 -27.03
N ASN A 6 -15.22 22.53 -27.20
CA ASN A 6 -15.73 23.67 -26.41
C ASN A 6 -15.97 23.29 -24.94
N ALA A 7 -16.52 22.09 -24.67
CA ALA A 7 -16.64 21.59 -23.30
C ALA A 7 -15.28 21.36 -22.60
N MET A 8 -14.24 21.06 -23.37
CA MET A 8 -12.87 20.94 -22.88
C MET A 8 -12.19 22.29 -22.62
N SER A 9 -12.46 23.32 -23.44
CA SER A 9 -11.90 24.67 -23.23
C SER A 9 -12.60 25.41 -22.08
N GLU A 10 -13.90 25.20 -21.88
CA GLU A 10 -14.64 25.78 -20.75
C GLU A 10 -14.18 25.20 -19.40
N ARG A 11 -13.80 23.91 -19.35
CA ARG A 11 -13.17 23.30 -18.16
C ARG A 11 -11.75 23.80 -17.87
N SER A 12 -11.07 24.38 -18.86
CA SER A 12 -9.70 24.89 -18.70
C SER A 12 -9.64 26.17 -17.85
N HIS A 13 -10.77 26.83 -17.62
CA HIS A 13 -10.83 28.09 -16.85
C HIS A 13 -11.56 28.01 -15.50
N ALA A 14 -11.99 26.82 -15.08
CA ALA A 14 -12.64 26.63 -13.78
C ALA A 14 -11.69 25.93 -12.80
N THR A 15 -11.01 26.75 -12.00
CA THR A 15 -10.19 26.38 -10.81
C THR A 15 -9.10 25.35 -11.07
N ALA A 16 -7.85 25.81 -10.97
CA ALA A 16 -6.69 24.94 -10.83
C ALA A 16 -7.04 23.80 -9.88
N ALA A 17 -6.93 22.56 -10.37
CA ALA A 17 -7.16 21.38 -9.54
C ALA A 17 -6.27 21.52 -8.31
N VAL A 18 -6.87 21.87 -7.17
CA VAL A 18 -6.15 21.96 -5.91
C VAL A 18 -5.55 20.58 -5.71
N PRO A 19 -4.21 20.46 -5.64
CA PRO A 19 -3.59 19.18 -5.40
C PRO A 19 -4.27 18.59 -4.17
N TYR A 20 -4.75 17.35 -4.25
CA TYR A 20 -5.45 16.64 -3.16
C TYR A 20 -4.64 16.56 -1.84
N PHE A 21 -3.41 17.11 -1.83
CA PHE A 21 -2.48 17.19 -0.71
C PHE A 21 -1.73 18.55 -0.64
N ALA A 22 -2.28 19.64 -1.19
CA ALA A 22 -1.71 20.96 -0.95
C ALA A 22 -1.88 21.34 0.53
N PRO A 23 -0.88 21.95 1.19
CA PRO A 23 -1.04 22.45 2.56
C PRO A 23 -2.19 23.45 2.58
N THR A 24 -3.31 23.06 3.20
CA THR A 24 -4.45 23.97 3.39
C THR A 24 -4.09 24.91 4.54
N GLU A 25 -4.13 26.23 4.31
CA GLU A 25 -3.92 27.21 5.38
C GLU A 25 -5.14 27.22 6.32
N ILE A 26 -5.11 26.33 7.33
CA ILE A 26 -6.21 26.13 8.27
C ILE A 26 -6.50 27.40 9.09
N GLY A 27 -5.48 28.22 9.36
CA GLY A 27 -5.60 29.41 10.22
C GLY A 27 -6.55 30.51 9.72
N VAL A 28 -6.97 30.46 8.45
CA VAL A 28 -7.87 31.46 7.83
C VAL A 28 -9.34 31.00 7.85
N LEU A 29 -9.60 29.74 8.23
CA LEU A 29 -10.95 29.19 8.27
C LEU A 29 -11.69 29.61 9.55
N PRO A 30 -13.04 29.68 9.53
CA PRO A 30 -13.84 29.77 10.75
C PRO A 30 -13.50 28.64 11.74
N PRO A 31 -13.54 28.86 13.07
CA PRO A 31 -13.15 27.86 14.07
C PRO A 31 -13.80 26.48 13.89
N SER A 32 -15.10 26.45 13.54
CA SER A 32 -15.83 25.20 13.26
C SER A 32 -15.30 24.42 12.05
N MET A 33 -14.76 25.13 11.05
CA MET A 33 -14.12 24.53 9.88
C MET A 33 -12.68 24.10 10.20
N GLN A 34 -11.96 24.82 11.08
CA GLN A 34 -10.65 24.38 11.55
C GLN A 34 -10.73 23.04 12.30
N GLU A 35 -11.69 22.90 13.20
CA GLU A 35 -11.95 21.64 13.93
C GLU A 35 -12.35 20.50 12.98
N ALA A 36 -13.13 20.79 11.94
CA ALA A 36 -13.48 19.81 10.91
C ALA A 36 -12.24 19.34 10.13
N GLU A 37 -11.37 20.27 9.72
CA GLU A 37 -10.13 19.92 9.00
C GLU A 37 -9.13 19.16 9.85
N LEU A 38 -9.00 19.51 11.15
CA LEU A 38 -8.16 18.75 12.08
C LEU A 38 -8.65 17.31 12.23
N ARG A 39 -9.96 17.10 12.40
CA ARG A 39 -10.55 15.74 12.43
C ARG A 39 -10.31 14.99 11.13
N ASN A 40 -10.49 15.63 9.98
CA ASN A 40 -10.19 15.03 8.68
C ASN A 40 -8.71 14.60 8.59
N ALA A 41 -7.78 15.44 9.06
CA ALA A 41 -6.36 15.13 9.07
C ALA A 41 -6.04 13.91 9.95
N GLU A 42 -6.66 13.81 11.13
CA GLU A 42 -6.52 12.67 12.04
C GLU A 42 -7.08 11.37 11.41
N GLU A 43 -8.27 11.43 10.81
CA GLU A 43 -8.87 10.29 10.11
C GLU A 43 -8.01 9.82 8.93
N ILE A 44 -7.47 10.76 8.14
CA ILE A 44 -6.56 10.44 7.04
C ILE A 44 -5.27 9.80 7.56
N ALA A 45 -4.70 10.31 8.65
CA ALA A 45 -3.51 9.75 9.26
C ALA A 45 -3.76 8.33 9.77
N TYR A 46 -4.89 8.10 10.46
CA TYR A 46 -5.32 6.79 10.91
C TYR A 46 -5.51 5.82 9.73
N GLY A 47 -6.26 6.23 8.70
CA GLY A 47 -6.50 5.40 7.52
C GLY A 47 -5.23 5.05 6.74
N ASN A 48 -4.27 5.98 6.67
CA ASN A 48 -2.96 5.72 6.07
C ASN A 48 -2.16 4.69 6.87
N ARG A 49 -2.17 4.81 8.20
CA ARG A 49 -1.50 3.88 9.11
C ARG A 49 -2.08 2.47 9.00
N VAL A 50 -3.41 2.33 9.06
CA VAL A 50 -4.08 1.04 8.92
C VAL A 50 -3.76 0.40 7.57
N ARG A 51 -3.84 1.15 6.46
CA ARG A 51 -3.49 0.62 5.13
C ARG A 51 -2.06 0.12 5.05
N ALA A 52 -1.10 0.88 5.58
CA ALA A 52 0.31 0.47 5.58
C ALA A 52 0.55 -0.77 6.47
N GLY A 53 -0.08 -0.81 7.64
CA GLY A 53 -0.01 -1.96 8.54
C GLY A 53 -0.56 -3.22 7.90
N VAL A 54 -1.76 -3.16 7.31
CA VAL A 54 -2.37 -4.28 6.59
C VAL A 54 -1.51 -4.73 5.41
N HIS A 55 -0.94 -3.79 4.65
CA HIS A 55 -0.04 -4.11 3.54
C HIS A 55 1.20 -4.87 4.02
N ALA A 56 1.85 -4.41 5.08
CA ALA A 56 3.00 -5.07 5.68
C ALA A 56 2.64 -6.47 6.22
N ALA A 57 1.46 -6.64 6.83
CA ALA A 57 0.98 -7.95 7.28
C ALA A 57 0.81 -8.93 6.10
N LEU A 58 0.15 -8.49 5.02
CA LEU A 58 -0.05 -9.31 3.83
C LEU A 58 1.27 -9.65 3.14
N ALA A 59 2.22 -8.71 3.09
CA ALA A 59 3.55 -8.95 2.56
C ALA A 59 4.32 -9.98 3.40
N SER A 60 4.22 -9.89 4.74
CA SER A 60 4.80 -10.89 5.64
C SER A 60 4.18 -12.26 5.44
N ALA A 61 2.85 -12.36 5.39
CA ALA A 61 2.14 -13.62 5.15
C ALA A 61 2.54 -14.24 3.81
N ALA A 62 2.62 -13.44 2.74
CA ALA A 62 3.08 -13.91 1.43
C ALA A 62 4.53 -14.44 1.47
N ALA A 63 5.43 -13.78 2.20
CA ALA A 63 6.80 -14.25 2.38
C ALA A 63 6.85 -15.57 3.18
N SER A 64 6.09 -15.68 4.27
CA SER A 64 5.96 -16.91 5.05
C SER A 64 5.47 -18.08 4.20
N LEU A 65 4.45 -17.87 3.36
CA LEU A 65 3.93 -18.92 2.48
C LEU A 65 4.97 -19.41 1.46
N ARG A 66 5.80 -18.52 0.92
CA ARG A 66 6.91 -18.92 0.02
C ARG A 66 7.96 -19.75 0.72
N VAL A 67 8.26 -19.44 1.99
CA VAL A 67 9.16 -20.27 2.81
C VAL A 67 8.55 -21.64 3.03
N CYS A 68 7.26 -21.73 3.39
CA CYS A 68 6.56 -23.01 3.53
C CYS A 68 6.61 -23.82 2.23
N GLU A 69 6.32 -23.19 1.09
CA GLU A 69 6.40 -23.84 -0.23
C GLU A 69 7.82 -24.36 -0.52
N ALA A 70 8.85 -23.57 -0.22
CA ALA A 70 10.23 -23.99 -0.40
C ALA A 70 10.61 -25.19 0.49
N LEU A 71 10.17 -25.19 1.75
CA LEU A 71 10.42 -26.29 2.69
C LEU A 71 9.66 -27.57 2.33
N MET A 72 8.54 -27.46 1.62
CA MET A 72 7.78 -28.61 1.12
C MET A 72 8.41 -29.26 -0.13
N LYS A 73 9.38 -28.60 -0.79
CA LYS A 73 10.08 -29.18 -1.93
C LYS A 73 10.97 -30.33 -1.47
N ASP A 74 11.03 -31.39 -2.27
CA ASP A 74 11.95 -32.48 -2.02
C ASP A 74 13.39 -32.01 -2.26
N LEU A 75 14.10 -31.72 -1.16
CA LEU A 75 15.51 -31.34 -1.19
C LEU A 75 16.45 -32.55 -1.26
N SER A 76 15.94 -33.79 -1.19
CA SER A 76 16.78 -34.99 -1.16
C SER A 76 17.63 -35.18 -2.42
N GLN A 77 17.14 -34.65 -3.55
CA GLN A 77 17.81 -34.65 -4.86
C GLN A 77 18.99 -33.68 -4.95
N MET A 78 19.13 -32.75 -4.00
CA MET A 78 20.22 -31.77 -3.98
C MET A 78 21.45 -32.31 -3.23
N GLU A 79 22.64 -31.86 -3.63
CA GLU A 79 23.85 -32.20 -2.89
C GLU A 79 23.86 -31.54 -1.49
N TYR A 80 24.58 -32.15 -0.54
CA TYR A 80 24.67 -31.65 0.83
C TYR A 80 24.97 -30.13 0.96
N PRO A 81 25.97 -29.55 0.27
CA PRO A 81 26.23 -28.11 0.35
C PRO A 81 25.08 -27.25 -0.17
N GLU A 82 24.33 -27.72 -1.17
CA GLU A 82 23.19 -27.01 -1.74
C GLU A 82 22.01 -27.03 -0.77
N ARG A 83 21.73 -28.18 -0.15
CA ARG A 83 20.73 -28.31 0.92
C ARG A 83 21.00 -27.36 2.08
N LEU A 84 22.28 -27.24 2.48
CA LEU A 84 22.66 -26.33 3.56
C LEU A 84 22.40 -24.87 3.20
N ARG A 85 22.77 -24.45 1.97
CA ARG A 85 22.51 -23.10 1.47
C ARG A 85 21.02 -22.80 1.40
N GLU A 86 20.23 -23.75 0.90
CA GLU A 86 18.78 -23.58 0.76
C GLU A 86 18.08 -23.51 2.12
N SER A 87 18.51 -24.32 3.08
CA SER A 87 18.04 -24.26 4.47
C SER A 87 18.37 -22.91 5.13
N GLN A 88 19.60 -22.40 4.94
CA GLN A 88 19.99 -21.07 5.42
C GLN A 88 19.18 -19.96 4.76
N ARG A 89 18.92 -20.05 3.44
CA ARG A 89 18.06 -19.11 2.72
C ARG A 89 16.65 -19.08 3.32
N CYS A 90 16.04 -20.26 3.52
CA CYS A 90 14.71 -20.37 4.13
C CYS A 90 14.67 -19.81 5.56
N ALA A 91 15.69 -20.08 6.38
CA ALA A 91 15.79 -19.55 7.73
C ALA A 91 15.87 -18.01 7.75
N ASN A 92 16.71 -17.43 6.88
CA ASN A 92 16.85 -15.98 6.75
C ASN A 92 15.54 -15.32 6.27
N GLU A 93 14.86 -15.93 5.29
CA GLU A 93 13.57 -15.45 4.79
C GLU A 93 12.47 -15.54 5.85
N ALA A 94 12.43 -16.62 6.62
CA ALA A 94 11.49 -16.77 7.76
C ALA A 94 11.73 -15.68 8.80
N GLN A 95 12.99 -15.41 9.17
CA GLN A 95 13.32 -14.37 10.12
C GLN A 95 12.94 -12.97 9.60
N SER A 96 13.17 -12.71 8.31
CA SER A 96 12.77 -11.45 7.67
C SER A 96 11.24 -11.28 7.68
N SER A 97 10.49 -12.35 7.36
CA SER A 97 9.03 -12.37 7.42
C SER A 97 8.50 -12.09 8.83
N ALA A 98 9.09 -12.70 9.86
CA ALA A 98 8.74 -12.45 11.26
C ALA A 98 8.93 -10.98 11.65
N ARG A 99 10.09 -10.39 11.32
CA ARG A 99 10.36 -8.95 11.55
C ARG A 99 9.35 -8.05 10.84
N LEU A 100 8.93 -8.41 9.63
CA LEU A 100 7.92 -7.66 8.89
C LEU A 100 6.52 -7.77 9.54
N ALA A 101 6.19 -8.92 10.13
CA ALA A 101 4.95 -9.09 10.90
C ALA A 101 4.97 -8.24 12.19
N GLU A 102 6.09 -8.25 12.92
CA GLU A 102 6.28 -7.40 14.11
C GLU A 102 6.15 -5.91 13.76
N HIS A 103 6.79 -5.47 12.67
CA HIS A 103 6.67 -4.11 12.16
C HIS A 103 5.22 -3.75 11.80
N SER A 104 4.50 -4.67 11.14
CA SER A 104 3.08 -4.48 10.82
C SER A 104 2.23 -4.31 12.09
N ALA A 105 2.43 -5.17 13.09
CA ALA A 105 1.73 -5.06 14.37
C ALA A 105 2.02 -3.72 15.06
N ALA A 106 3.28 -3.30 15.10
CA ALA A 106 3.67 -2.01 15.67
C ALA A 106 3.02 -0.81 14.95
N ILE A 107 2.91 -0.87 13.61
CA ILE A 107 2.17 0.15 12.83
C ILE A 107 0.68 0.14 13.20
N LEU A 108 0.04 -1.04 13.28
CA LEU A 108 -1.38 -1.18 13.59
C LEU A 108 -1.75 -0.82 15.02
N GLU A 109 -0.81 -0.94 15.95
CA GLU A 109 -0.94 -0.46 17.33
C GLU A 109 -0.62 1.04 17.46
N GLY A 110 0.02 1.65 16.46
CA GLY A 110 0.38 3.06 16.46
C GLY A 110 1.68 3.36 17.21
N ARG A 111 2.46 2.33 17.55
CA ARG A 111 3.79 2.46 18.12
C ARG A 111 4.84 2.88 17.09
N GLU A 112 4.61 2.57 15.82
CA GLU A 112 5.48 2.94 14.71
C GLU A 112 4.73 3.68 13.60
N LEU A 113 5.43 4.63 12.96
CA LEU A 113 4.92 5.31 11.79
C LEU A 113 5.21 4.48 10.52
N PRO A 114 4.27 4.42 9.57
CA PRO A 114 4.54 3.88 8.26
C PRO A 114 5.74 4.60 7.61
N LYS A 115 6.70 3.84 7.09
CA LYS A 115 7.79 4.43 6.29
C LYS A 115 7.20 5.17 5.09
N VAL A 116 7.81 6.30 4.71
CA VAL A 116 7.33 7.18 3.64
C VAL A 116 7.16 6.42 2.31
N ASP A 117 8.02 5.42 2.07
CA ASP A 117 7.98 4.55 0.88
C ASP A 117 6.77 3.62 0.82
N ALA A 118 6.13 3.32 1.96
CA ALA A 118 4.92 2.50 1.99
C ALA A 118 3.78 3.20 1.24
N LYS A 119 3.72 4.53 1.19
CA LYS A 119 2.73 5.26 0.36
C LYS A 119 2.98 5.04 -1.13
N THR A 120 4.24 4.97 -1.54
CA THR A 120 4.66 4.69 -2.92
C THR A 120 4.38 3.25 -3.30
N GLU A 121 4.62 2.30 -2.39
CA GLU A 121 4.27 0.89 -2.57
C GLU A 121 2.77 0.64 -2.59
N ILE A 122 1.98 1.28 -1.72
CA ILE A 122 0.51 1.20 -1.74
C ILE A 122 -0.03 1.70 -3.08
N ARG A 123 0.51 2.79 -3.64
CA ARG A 123 0.12 3.27 -4.99
C ARG A 123 0.45 2.24 -6.07
N LYS A 124 1.64 1.63 -6.03
CA LYS A 124 2.05 0.57 -6.97
C LYS A 124 1.16 -0.67 -6.84
N LEU A 125 0.81 -1.08 -5.61
CA LEU A 125 -0.04 -2.24 -5.38
C LEU A 125 -1.48 -1.98 -5.80
N THR A 126 -1.99 -0.77 -5.57
CA THR A 126 -3.35 -0.37 -6.02
C THR A 126 -3.45 -0.42 -7.55
N ALA A 127 -2.42 0.08 -8.25
CA ALA A 127 -2.32 -0.04 -9.70
C ALA A 127 -2.26 -1.51 -10.15
N ALA A 128 -1.41 -2.33 -9.53
CA ALA A 128 -1.27 -3.74 -9.87
C ALA A 128 -2.54 -4.56 -9.58
N VAL A 129 -3.26 -4.27 -8.48
CA VAL A 129 -4.54 -4.90 -8.15
C VAL A 129 -5.64 -4.46 -9.11
N TYR A 130 -5.69 -3.18 -9.48
CA TYR A 130 -6.64 -2.68 -10.49
C TYR A 130 -6.38 -3.27 -11.88
N GLU A 131 -5.12 -3.39 -12.30
CA GLU A 131 -4.77 -4.06 -13.56
C GLU A 131 -5.15 -5.54 -13.55
N ARG A 132 -4.93 -6.22 -12.42
CA ARG A 132 -5.13 -7.67 -12.31
C ARG A 132 -6.59 -8.08 -12.05
N PHE A 133 -7.36 -7.25 -11.35
CA PHE A 133 -8.72 -7.58 -10.91
C PHE A 133 -9.78 -6.53 -11.30
N GLY A 134 -9.38 -5.32 -11.70
CA GLY A 134 -10.28 -4.26 -12.15
C GLY A 134 -10.77 -4.43 -13.60
N GLN A 135 -10.17 -5.34 -14.37
CA GLN A 135 -10.70 -5.78 -15.67
C GLN A 135 -11.79 -6.84 -15.50
N LEU A 136 -12.79 -6.59 -14.65
CA LEU A 136 -14.05 -7.32 -14.72
C LEU A 136 -14.80 -6.81 -15.95
N THR A 137 -14.61 -7.54 -17.04
CA THR A 137 -15.25 -7.39 -18.34
C THR A 137 -16.70 -6.92 -18.21
N ARG A 138 -17.02 -5.72 -18.71
CA ARG A 138 -18.32 -5.50 -19.35
C ARG A 138 -18.32 -6.29 -20.65
N LYS A 139 -18.53 -7.59 -20.54
CA LYS A 139 -19.00 -8.40 -21.66
C LYS A 139 -20.51 -8.53 -21.50
N ASN A 140 -21.20 -8.12 -22.55
CA ASN A 140 -22.44 -8.67 -23.11
C ASN A 140 -23.52 -7.59 -23.33
N PRO A 141 -24.44 -7.81 -24.28
CA PRO A 141 -24.46 -8.76 -25.40
C PRO A 141 -24.15 -8.09 -26.75
#